data_AF-A3QAH9-F1
#
_entry.id   AF-A3QAH9-F1
#
_cell.length_a   1.000
_cell.length_b   1.000
_cell.length_c   1.000
_cell.angle_alpha   90.00
_cell.angle_beta   90.00
_cell.angle_gamma   90.00
#
_symmetry.space_group_name_H-M   'P 1'
#
loop_
_entity.id
_entity.type
_entity.pdbx_description
1 polymer ?
#
loop_
_entity_poly.entity_id
_entity_poly.type
_entity_poly.pdbx_seq_one_letter_code
_entity_poly.pdbx_strand_id
1 'polypeptide(L)'
;MTQNKKYGLRVSEAEGSWTAEVTRRMTARKTVVTKAQTGFASEAEATAWGEETLKGIVDNLMLRNERRAKQRVERNEAAAAKEAAAEKWRAERDAAGDSDLDDDFFDEDDE
;
A
#
# COMPACT_ATOMS: atom_id res chain seq x y z
N MET A 1 7.27 16.61 19.62
CA MET A 1 6.96 16.26 18.22
C MET A 1 7.45 14.87 17.91
N THR A 2 6.57 13.87 17.95
CA THR A 2 6.89 12.48 17.61
C THR A 2 7.16 12.40 16.12
N GLN A 3 8.42 12.53 15.71
CA GLN A 3 8.87 12.47 14.32
C GLN A 3 8.54 11.08 13.74
N ASN A 4 7.38 10.94 13.09
CA ASN A 4 7.07 9.77 12.30
C ASN A 4 8.05 9.76 11.11
N LYS A 5 8.94 8.76 11.05
CA LYS A 5 10.08 8.70 10.10
C LYS A 5 9.69 8.83 8.61
N LYS A 6 8.40 8.67 8.30
CA LYS A 6 7.83 8.76 6.95
C LYS A 6 7.22 10.12 6.59
N TYR A 7 6.65 10.86 7.54
CA TYR A 7 5.96 12.12 7.28
C TYR A 7 6.57 13.24 8.11
N GLY A 8 6.81 14.39 7.48
CA GLY A 8 7.35 15.57 8.15
C GLY A 8 6.54 16.81 7.79
N LEU A 9 6.62 17.83 8.63
CA LEU A 9 6.05 19.14 8.38
C LEU A 9 7.19 20.14 8.14
N ARG A 10 7.06 20.95 7.09
CA ARG A 10 7.94 22.07 6.79
C ARG A 10 7.10 23.33 6.73
N VAL A 11 7.50 24.36 7.47
CA VAL A 11 6.87 25.67 7.44
C VAL A 11 7.90 26.66 6.92
N SER A 12 7.50 27.54 6.01
CA SER A 12 8.36 28.57 5.43
C SER A 12 7.58 29.86 5.22
N GLU A 13 8.22 30.97 5.52
CA GLU A 13 7.69 32.31 5.24
C GLU A 13 8.07 32.73 3.81
N ALA A 14 7.10 33.24 3.06
CA ALA A 14 7.29 33.80 1.72
C ALA A 14 6.39 35.03 1.55
N GLU A 15 7.02 36.16 1.19
CA GLU A 15 6.33 37.42 0.85
C GLU A 15 5.35 37.93 1.93
N GLY A 16 5.69 37.74 3.22
CA GLY A 16 4.84 38.15 4.34
C GLY A 16 3.66 37.22 4.61
N SER A 17 3.65 36.04 3.98
CA SER A 17 2.69 34.97 4.24
C SER A 17 3.41 33.69 4.67
N TRP A 18 2.75 32.89 5.50
CA TRP A 18 3.27 31.61 5.95
C TRP A 18 2.75 30.48 5.04
N THR A 19 3.63 29.54 4.74
CA THR A 19 3.34 28.35 3.94
C THR A 19 3.67 27.11 4.77
N ALA A 20 2.73 26.17 4.81
CA ALA A 20 2.94 24.86 5.41
C ALA A 20 2.92 23.76 4.35
N GLU A 21 3.91 22.88 4.41
CA GLU A 21 4.10 21.75 3.51
C GLU A 21 4.21 20.45 4.32
N VAL A 22 3.26 19.55 4.13
CA VAL A 22 3.35 18.17 4.62
C VAL A 22 4.14 17.36 3.61
N THR A 23 5.31 16.90 4.04
CA THR A 23 6.24 16.11 3.23
C THR A 23 6.16 14.63 3.58
N ARG A 24 6.47 13.77 2.61
CA ARG A 24 6.64 12.34 2.81
C ARG A 24 7.98 11.86 2.28
N ARG A 25 8.63 10.98 3.03
CA ARG A 25 9.79 10.24 2.57
C ARG A 25 9.33 9.15 1.61
N MET A 26 9.66 9.30 0.33
CA MET A 26 9.32 8.34 -0.72
C MET A 26 10.37 7.23 -0.80
N THR A 27 11.64 7.60 -0.74
CA THR A 27 12.78 6.67 -0.62
C THR A 27 13.79 7.20 0.39
N ALA A 28 14.88 6.47 0.64
CA ALA A 28 15.92 6.95 1.54
C ALA A 28 16.49 8.33 1.15
N ARG A 29 16.53 8.63 -0.16
CA ARG A 29 17.12 9.83 -0.76
C ARG A 29 16.11 10.86 -1.26
N LYS A 30 14.82 10.51 -1.38
CA LYS A 30 13.79 11.35 -2.00
C LYS A 30 12.65 11.65 -1.03
N THR A 31 12.44 12.93 -0.76
CA THR A 31 11.29 13.47 -0.02
C THR A 31 10.42 14.26 -0.97
N VAL A 32 9.10 14.11 -0.86
CA VAL A 32 8.13 14.73 -1.77
C VAL A 32 7.03 15.42 -0.95
N VAL A 33 6.59 16.60 -1.38
CA VAL A 33 5.46 17.30 -0.78
C VAL A 33 4.16 16.57 -1.14
N THR A 34 3.37 16.24 -0.12
CA THR A 34 2.08 15.54 -0.29
C THR A 34 0.92 16.51 -0.25
N LYS A 35 0.98 17.50 0.65
CA LYS A 35 0.01 18.58 0.78
C LYS A 35 0.77 19.86 1.09
N ALA A 36 0.32 20.97 0.51
CA ALA A 36 0.85 22.29 0.80
C ALA A 36 -0.32 23.27 0.87
N GLN A 37 -0.23 24.23 1.76
CA GLN A 37 -1.14 25.36 1.84
C GLN A 37 -0.34 26.62 2.15
N THR A 38 -0.66 27.68 1.42
CA THR A 38 -0.02 29.00 1.49
C THR A 38 -1.04 30.01 2.04
N GLY A 39 -0.55 31.20 2.43
CA GLY A 39 -1.42 32.31 2.82
C GLY A 39 -1.82 32.32 4.30
N PHE A 40 -1.08 31.64 5.17
CA PHE A 40 -1.30 31.74 6.61
C PHE A 40 -0.78 33.08 7.15
N ALA A 41 -1.45 33.64 8.16
CA ALA A 41 -1.05 34.90 8.78
C ALA A 41 0.07 34.70 9.80
N SER A 42 0.19 33.51 10.38
CA SER A 42 1.21 33.18 11.37
C SER A 42 1.80 31.78 11.19
N GLU A 43 3.02 31.60 11.70
CA GLU A 43 3.68 30.29 11.77
C GLU A 43 2.86 29.28 12.58
N ALA A 44 2.18 29.73 13.64
CA ALA A 44 1.37 28.88 14.50
C ALA A 44 0.16 28.30 13.77
N GLU A 45 -0.54 29.12 12.98
CA GLU A 45 -1.66 28.66 12.13
C GLU A 45 -1.19 27.67 11.07
N ALA A 46 -0.07 27.97 10.41
CA ALA A 46 0.53 27.11 9.41
C ALA A 46 0.94 25.75 10.02
N THR A 47 1.52 25.77 11.22
CA THR A 47 1.92 24.56 11.94
C THR A 47 0.72 23.73 12.37
N ALA A 48 -0.29 24.35 12.97
CA ALA A 48 -1.51 23.68 13.41
C ALA A 48 -2.23 22.99 12.25
N TRP A 49 -2.37 23.69 11.11
CA TRP A 49 -2.93 23.09 9.89
C TRP A 49 -2.10 21.89 9.40
N GLY A 50 -0.77 22.02 9.44
CA GLY A 50 0.14 20.97 9.04
C GLY A 50 0.02 19.71 9.90
N GLU A 51 -0.11 19.88 11.21
CA GLU A 51 -0.32 18.79 12.17
C GLU A 51 -1.66 18.09 12.00
N GLU A 52 -2.74 18.86 11.84
CA GLU A 52 -4.08 18.31 11.60
C GLU A 52 -4.12 17.51 10.30
N THR A 53 -3.53 18.08 9.23
CA THR A 53 -3.43 17.41 7.94
C THR A 53 -2.60 16.13 8.03
N LEU A 54 -1.47 16.17 8.76
CA LEU A 54 -0.62 15.00 8.96
C LEU A 54 -1.37 13.89 9.71
N LYS A 55 -2.09 14.24 10.78
CA LYS A 55 -2.93 13.30 11.52
C LYS A 55 -3.98 12.66 10.61
N GLY A 56 -4.71 13.48 9.85
CA GLY A 56 -5.71 12.99 8.89
C GLY A 56 -5.13 12.06 7.81
N ILE A 57 -3.90 12.32 7.34
CA ILE A 57 -3.22 11.43 6.39
C ILE A 57 -2.90 10.09 7.06
N VAL A 58 -2.37 10.09 8.28
CA VAL A 58 -2.00 8.85 8.99
C VAL A 58 -3.23 8.01 9.30
N ASP A 59 -4.31 8.62 9.79
CA ASP A 59 -5.55 7.92 10.12
C ASP A 59 -6.17 7.24 8.88
N ASN A 60 -6.22 7.95 7.76
CA ASN A 60 -6.68 7.38 6.49
C ASN A 60 -5.81 6.22 6.00
N LEU A 61 -4.49 6.26 6.24
CA LEU A 61 -3.60 5.16 5.90
C LEU A 61 -3.86 3.93 6.76
N MET A 62 -4.11 4.12 8.06
CA MET A 62 -4.43 3.00 8.96
C MET A 62 -5.72 2.30 8.51
N LEU A 63 -6.80 3.05 8.27
CA LEU A 63 -8.07 2.51 7.78
C LEU A 63 -7.92 1.73 6.47
N ARG A 64 -7.15 2.29 5.52
CA ARG A 64 -6.88 1.63 4.23
C ARG A 64 -6.05 0.36 4.40
N ASN A 65 -5.07 0.37 5.30
CA ASN A 65 -4.22 -0.79 5.57
C ASN A 65 -5.01 -1.91 6.23
N GLU A 66 -5.86 -1.60 7.21
CA GLU A 66 -6.74 -2.58 7.85
C GLU A 66 -7.68 -3.24 6.84
N ARG A 67 -8.32 -2.44 5.98
CA ARG A 67 -9.17 -2.98 4.91
C ARG A 67 -8.40 -3.90 3.96
N ARG A 68 -7.19 -3.51 3.57
CA ARG A 68 -6.35 -4.35 2.70
C ARG A 68 -5.82 -5.60 3.42
N ALA A 69 -5.57 -5.54 4.72
CA ALA A 69 -5.17 -6.70 5.51
C ALA A 69 -6.28 -7.75 5.52
N LYS A 70 -7.53 -7.35 5.77
CA LYS A 70 -8.71 -8.23 5.71
C LYS A 70 -8.84 -8.90 4.34
N GLN A 71 -8.76 -8.13 3.25
CA GLN A 71 -8.83 -8.68 1.89
C GLN A 71 -7.69 -9.64 1.54
N ARG A 72 -6.51 -9.49 2.14
CA ARG A 72 -5.40 -10.44 1.94
C ARG A 72 -5.66 -11.76 2.63
N VAL A 73 -6.22 -11.72 3.84
CA VAL A 73 -6.61 -12.93 4.58
C VAL A 73 -7.65 -13.72 3.77
N GLU A 74 -8.73 -13.06 3.37
CA GLU A 74 -9.79 -13.68 2.55
C GLU A 74 -9.24 -14.28 1.24
N ARG A 75 -8.35 -13.56 0.54
CA ARG A 75 -7.72 -14.06 -0.69
C ARG A 75 -6.83 -15.27 -0.43
N ASN A 76 -6.07 -15.25 0.67
CA ASN A 76 -5.18 -16.35 1.03
C ASN A 76 -6.00 -17.60 1.37
N GLU A 77 -7.04 -17.46 2.17
CA GLU A 77 -7.98 -18.56 2.47
C GLU A 77 -8.63 -19.13 1.21
N ALA A 78 -9.07 -18.26 0.29
CA ALA A 78 -9.62 -18.69 -0.98
C ALA A 78 -8.58 -19.41 -1.87
N ALA A 79 -7.32 -18.98 -1.85
CA ALA A 79 -6.22 -19.64 -2.56
C ALA A 79 -5.92 -21.02 -1.96
N ALA A 80 -5.82 -21.12 -0.64
CA ALA A 80 -5.61 -22.38 0.07
C ALA A 80 -6.77 -23.37 -0.15
N ALA A 81 -8.02 -22.90 -0.19
CA ALA A 81 -9.17 -23.74 -0.49
C ALA A 81 -9.14 -24.29 -1.92
N LYS A 82 -8.73 -23.46 -2.90
CA LYS A 82 -8.52 -23.89 -4.29
C LYS A 82 -7.39 -24.88 -4.41
N GLU A 83 -6.28 -24.66 -3.70
CA GLU A 83 -5.14 -25.57 -3.68
C GLU A 83 -5.51 -26.92 -3.07
N ALA A 84 -6.21 -26.94 -1.93
CA ALA A 84 -6.71 -28.17 -1.32
C ALA A 84 -7.73 -28.91 -2.21
N ALA A 85 -8.60 -28.18 -2.93
CA ALA A 85 -9.50 -28.79 -3.90
C ALA A 85 -8.74 -29.38 -5.10
N ALA A 86 -7.72 -28.68 -5.59
CA ALA A 86 -6.87 -29.18 -6.67
C ALA A 86 -6.03 -30.39 -6.23
N GLU A 87 -5.51 -30.39 -5.00
CA GLU A 87 -4.79 -31.54 -4.43
C GLU A 87 -5.72 -32.75 -4.26
N LYS A 88 -6.95 -32.55 -3.78
CA LYS A 88 -7.97 -33.61 -3.72
C LYS A 88 -8.28 -34.16 -5.11
N TRP A 89 -8.47 -33.30 -6.10
CA TRP A 89 -8.73 -33.71 -7.48
C TRP A 89 -7.55 -34.49 -8.08
N ARG A 90 -6.31 -34.03 -7.87
CA ARG A 90 -5.10 -34.75 -8.28
C ARG A 90 -5.02 -36.11 -7.60
N ALA A 91 -5.21 -36.17 -6.29
CA ALA A 91 -5.17 -37.41 -5.54
C ALA A 91 -6.27 -38.40 -5.96
N GLU A 92 -7.48 -37.93 -6.23
CA GLU A 92 -8.59 -38.77 -6.72
C GLU A 92 -8.31 -39.31 -8.13
N ARG A 93 -7.73 -38.48 -9.02
CA ARG A 93 -7.26 -38.91 -10.34
C ARG A 93 -6.15 -39.96 -10.25
N ASP A 94 -5.13 -39.71 -9.43
CA ASP A 94 -4.00 -40.63 -9.25
C ASP A 94 -4.45 -41.95 -8.60
N ALA A 95 -5.45 -41.91 -7.69
CA ALA A 95 -6.05 -43.10 -7.07
C ALA A 95 -6.97 -43.90 -8.01
N ALA A 96 -7.59 -43.25 -8.99
CA ALA A 96 -8.40 -43.91 -10.02
C ALA A 96 -7.55 -44.71 -11.03
N GLY A 97 -6.22 -44.66 -10.93
CA GLY A 97 -5.30 -45.41 -11.78
C GLY A 97 -5.24 -44.93 -13.23
N ASP A 98 -5.84 -43.77 -13.53
CA ASP A 98 -5.72 -43.09 -14.81
C ASP A 98 -4.41 -42.29 -14.81
N SER A 99 -3.29 -43.00 -14.79
CA SER A 99 -1.97 -42.46 -15.03
C SER A 99 -1.59 -42.76 -16.48
N ASP A 100 -2.29 -42.17 -17.45
CA ASP A 100 -1.82 -42.23 -18.82
C ASP A 100 -2.03 -40.89 -19.55
N LEU A 101 -0.88 -40.33 -19.95
CA LEU A 101 -0.64 -39.41 -21.07
C LEU A 101 -0.97 -37.92 -20.88
N ASP A 102 0.08 -37.15 -20.54
CA ASP A 102 0.74 -36.17 -21.44
C ASP A 102 1.09 -34.85 -20.71
N ASP A 103 2.23 -34.85 -19.99
CA ASP A 103 2.91 -33.63 -19.52
C ASP A 103 3.92 -33.12 -20.57
N ASP A 104 3.92 -33.70 -21.78
CA ASP A 104 4.83 -33.34 -22.88
C ASP A 104 4.07 -32.81 -24.10
N PHE A 105 3.07 -31.91 -23.93
CA PHE A 105 2.68 -31.01 -25.03
C PHE A 105 3.80 -29.96 -25.21
N PHE A 106 4.88 -30.47 -25.80
CA PHE A 106 5.98 -29.76 -26.39
C PHE A 106 5.40 -28.69 -27.32
N ASP A 107 5.77 -27.46 -27.01
CA ASP A 107 5.55 -26.23 -27.76
C ASP A 107 6.17 -26.38 -29.16
N GLU A 108 5.46 -27.03 -30.08
CA GLU A 108 5.87 -27.17 -31.48
C GLU A 108 4.69 -26.79 -32.39
N ASP A 109 4.52 -25.47 -32.54
CA ASP A 109 4.16 -24.83 -33.82
C ASP A 109 4.09 -23.30 -33.64
N ASP A 110 5.23 -22.62 -33.84
CA ASP A 110 5.25 -21.23 -34.33
C ASP A 110 6.43 -21.14 -35.33
N GLU A 111 6.15 -21.57 -36.57
CA GLU A 111 6.99 -21.40 -37.76
C GLU A 111 6.72 -20.04 -38.43
#